data_AF-A0A651HMJ8-F1
#
_entry.id   AF-A0A651HMJ8-F1
#
_cell.length_a   1.000
_cell.length_b   1.000
_cell.length_c   1.000
_cell.angle_alpha   90.00
_cell.angle_beta   90.00
_cell.angle_gamma   90.00
#
_symmetry.space_group_name_H-M   'P 1'
#
loop_
_entity.id
_entity.type
_entity.pdbx_description
1 polymer ?
#
loop_
_entity_poly.entity_id
_entity_poly.type
_entity_poly.pdbx_seq_one_letter_code
_entity_poly.pdbx_strand_id
1 'polypeptide(L)'
;MFTLKRGIYLTLLAVILGACGEREDWSPLDGPWDPNHPDAAAILAPPPPGSPIDREMAEAGERWYRIRGCLACHPMEPPHAAGPVMGGVTERRSYEWFRAMVMRPDSMLVHDPVARELLEIYRLPMPAQGVDELRVRAMWEYLRDYDSRR
;
A
#
# COMPACT_ATOMS: atom_id res chain seq x y z
N MET A 1 58.37 7.44 -36.74
CA MET A 1 57.55 8.41 -37.49
C MET A 1 56.37 7.66 -38.09
N PHE A 2 55.26 7.54 -37.36
CA PHE A 2 53.97 7.04 -37.88
C PHE A 2 52.85 7.72 -37.07
N THR A 3 52.16 8.63 -37.75
CA THR A 3 51.04 9.45 -37.26
C THR A 3 49.75 8.64 -37.37
N LEU A 4 49.11 8.32 -36.24
CA LEU A 4 47.77 7.75 -36.24
C LEU A 4 46.75 8.81 -35.80
N LYS A 5 45.87 9.12 -36.75
CA LYS A 5 44.82 10.13 -36.71
C LYS A 5 43.90 9.91 -35.50
N ARG A 6 43.74 10.93 -34.64
CA ARG A 6 42.70 10.97 -33.61
C ARG A 6 41.36 11.26 -34.29
N GLY A 7 40.64 10.19 -34.63
CA GLY A 7 39.26 10.26 -35.09
C GLY A 7 38.34 10.71 -33.95
N ILE A 8 37.66 11.83 -34.18
CA ILE A 8 36.60 12.36 -33.35
C ILE A 8 35.41 11.40 -33.47
N TYR A 9 35.11 10.65 -32.41
CA TYR A 9 33.83 9.97 -32.28
C TYR A 9 32.97 10.76 -31.28
N LEU A 10 32.20 11.70 -31.83
CA LEU A 10 31.06 12.30 -31.13
C LEU A 10 29.96 11.23 -31.06
N THR A 11 29.94 10.44 -29.99
CA THR A 11 28.76 9.61 -29.69
C THR A 11 27.78 10.48 -28.91
N LEU A 12 26.81 11.05 -29.62
CA LEU A 12 25.63 11.64 -29.02
C LEU A 12 24.83 10.49 -28.37
N LEU A 13 25.09 10.22 -27.10
CA LEU A 13 24.23 9.38 -26.28
C LEU A 13 23.01 10.23 -25.91
N ALA A 14 22.01 10.26 -26.80
CA ALA A 14 20.70 10.78 -26.45
C ALA A 14 20.05 9.78 -25.48
N VAL A 15 20.31 9.99 -24.19
CA VAL A 15 19.60 9.31 -23.11
C VAL A 15 18.19 9.89 -23.11
N ILE A 16 17.27 9.21 -23.78
CA ILE A 16 15.83 9.45 -23.62
C ILE A 16 15.47 8.83 -22.26
N LEU A 17 15.64 9.60 -21.19
CA LEU A 17 14.93 9.36 -19.94
C LEU A 17 13.45 9.66 -20.20
N GLY A 18 12.74 8.67 -20.73
CA GLY A 18 11.30 8.62 -20.64
C GLY A 18 10.95 8.63 -19.17
N ALA A 19 10.39 9.76 -18.71
CA ALA A 19 9.93 9.96 -17.36
C ALA A 19 8.97 8.83 -16.96
N CYS A 20 9.42 7.96 -16.06
CA CYS A 20 8.56 7.18 -15.18
C CYS A 20 8.99 7.49 -13.74
N GLY A 21 9.09 8.78 -13.42
CA GLY A 21 9.09 9.27 -12.05
C GLY A 21 7.65 9.68 -11.70
N GLU A 22 7.27 9.53 -10.44
CA GLU A 22 5.97 9.93 -9.83
C GLU A 22 4.83 8.91 -9.93
N ARG A 23 4.82 7.89 -9.05
CA ARG A 23 3.56 7.26 -8.56
C ARG A 23 3.60 6.88 -7.06
N GLU A 24 4.57 7.38 -6.31
CA GLU A 24 4.56 7.33 -4.83
C GLU A 24 3.81 8.51 -4.19
N ASP A 25 3.34 9.48 -4.98
CA ASP A 25 2.68 10.68 -4.45
C ASP A 25 1.22 10.78 -4.92
N TRP A 26 0.53 9.63 -5.01
CA TRP A 26 -0.90 9.65 -5.33
C TRP A 26 -1.68 10.38 -4.24
N SER A 27 -2.60 11.24 -4.68
CA SER A 27 -3.50 12.04 -3.85
C SER A 27 -4.87 12.04 -4.50
N PRO A 28 -5.97 11.92 -3.74
CA PRO A 28 -7.33 12.10 -4.24
C PRO A 28 -7.74 13.58 -4.39
N LEU A 29 -6.83 14.51 -4.09
CA LEU A 29 -7.04 15.95 -4.26
C LEU A 29 -6.49 16.42 -5.62
N ASP A 30 -6.96 17.58 -6.08
CA ASP A 30 -6.36 18.30 -7.22
C ASP A 30 -5.02 18.95 -6.81
N GLY A 31 -4.05 18.11 -6.44
CA GLY A 31 -2.75 18.50 -5.90
C GLY A 31 -2.22 17.52 -4.85
N PRO A 32 -1.09 17.85 -4.20
CA PRO A 32 -0.50 17.02 -3.16
C PRO A 32 -1.47 16.75 -2.01
N TRP A 33 -1.32 15.58 -1.36
CA TRP A 33 -2.09 15.27 -0.17
C TRP A 33 -1.81 16.28 0.95
N ASP A 34 -2.87 16.87 1.50
CA ASP A 34 -2.82 17.70 2.71
C ASP A 34 -3.75 17.10 3.77
N PRO A 35 -3.23 16.60 4.91
CA PRO A 35 -4.06 16.06 5.99
C PRO A 35 -4.95 17.11 6.66
N ASN A 36 -4.71 18.40 6.42
CA ASN A 36 -5.54 19.50 6.92
C ASN A 36 -6.54 20.03 5.87
N HIS A 37 -6.60 19.41 4.69
CA HIS A 37 -7.58 19.76 3.67
C HIS A 37 -9.01 19.61 4.24
N PRO A 38 -9.97 20.49 3.91
CA PRO A 38 -11.35 20.39 4.41
C PRO A 38 -12.00 19.02 4.18
N ASP A 39 -11.64 18.34 3.09
CA ASP A 39 -12.18 17.03 2.72
C ASP A 39 -11.39 15.85 3.30
N ALA A 40 -10.25 16.09 3.97
CA ALA A 40 -9.35 15.03 4.45
C ALA A 40 -10.08 14.05 5.37
N ALA A 41 -10.93 14.55 6.27
CA ALA A 41 -11.72 13.70 7.17
C ALA A 41 -12.68 12.78 6.42
N ALA A 42 -13.32 13.26 5.36
CA ALA A 42 -14.24 12.47 4.54
C ALA A 42 -13.48 11.43 3.70
N ILE A 43 -12.32 11.81 3.15
CA ILE A 43 -11.44 10.92 2.37
C ILE A 43 -10.94 9.76 3.23
N LEU A 44 -10.51 10.03 4.46
CA LEU A 44 -9.95 9.04 5.38
C LEU A 44 -11.01 8.15 6.07
N ALA A 45 -12.29 8.51 5.97
CA ALA A 45 -13.38 7.77 6.58
C ALA A 45 -13.58 6.39 5.94
N PRO A 46 -14.12 5.41 6.69
CA PRO A 46 -14.56 4.16 6.10
C PRO A 46 -15.63 4.43 5.03
N PRO A 47 -15.57 3.74 3.88
CA PRO A 47 -16.61 3.84 2.88
C PRO A 47 -17.92 3.24 3.42
N PRO A 48 -19.10 3.82 3.09
CA PRO A 48 -20.38 3.24 3.46
C PRO A 48 -20.52 1.78 2.96
N PRO A 49 -21.19 0.91 3.72
CA PRO A 49 -21.45 -0.46 3.28
C PRO A 49 -22.13 -0.47 1.89
N GLY A 50 -21.58 -1.25 0.96
CA GLY A 50 -22.11 -1.37 -0.40
C GLY A 50 -21.84 -0.17 -1.32
N SER A 51 -21.03 0.81 -0.91
CA SER A 51 -20.63 1.90 -1.82
C SER A 51 -19.84 1.35 -3.02
N PRO A 52 -19.87 2.04 -4.18
CA PRO A 52 -18.99 1.72 -5.29
C PRO A 52 -17.51 1.72 -4.86
N ILE A 53 -16.71 0.93 -5.58
CA ILE A 53 -15.26 0.93 -5.44
C ILE A 53 -14.69 2.16 -6.13
N ASP A 54 -13.89 2.94 -5.40
CA ASP A 54 -13.01 3.95 -5.99
C ASP A 54 -11.80 3.24 -6.61
N ARG A 55 -11.82 3.14 -7.94
CA ARG A 55 -10.83 2.37 -8.69
C ARG A 55 -9.46 3.02 -8.67
N GLU A 56 -9.39 4.35 -8.67
CA GLU A 56 -8.12 5.07 -8.65
C GLU A 56 -7.43 4.90 -7.29
N MET A 57 -8.20 5.05 -6.20
CA MET A 57 -7.72 4.80 -4.84
C MET A 57 -7.34 3.32 -4.64
N ALA A 58 -8.10 2.37 -5.19
CA ALA A 58 -7.78 0.95 -5.13
C ALA A 58 -6.45 0.63 -5.86
N GLU A 59 -6.22 1.20 -7.04
CA GLU A 59 -4.95 1.05 -7.76
C GLU A 59 -3.78 1.66 -6.99
N ALA A 60 -4.00 2.82 -6.35
CA ALA A 60 -3.00 3.41 -5.45
C ALA A 60 -2.70 2.51 -4.25
N GLY A 61 -3.75 1.97 -3.63
CA GLY A 61 -3.66 1.02 -2.53
C GLY A 61 -2.87 -0.23 -2.88
N GLU A 62 -3.11 -0.81 -4.05
CA GLU A 62 -2.38 -1.98 -4.54
C GLU A 62 -0.89 -1.67 -4.71
N ARG A 63 -0.55 -0.52 -5.31
CA ARG A 63 0.85 -0.09 -5.45
C ARG A 63 1.51 0.04 -4.09
N TRP A 64 0.87 0.71 -3.14
CA TRP A 64 1.40 0.85 -1.78
C TRP A 64 1.57 -0.48 -1.07
N TYR A 65 0.59 -1.36 -1.19
CA TYR A 65 0.61 -2.69 -0.61
C TYR A 65 1.83 -3.50 -1.10
N ARG A 66 2.18 -3.36 -2.38
CA ARG A 66 3.38 -3.98 -2.97
C ARG A 66 4.67 -3.30 -2.53
N ILE A 67 4.76 -1.97 -2.66
CA ILE A 67 5.98 -1.20 -2.36
C ILE A 67 6.38 -1.33 -0.88
N ARG A 68 5.40 -1.35 0.03
CA ARG A 68 5.63 -1.55 1.47
C ARG A 68 5.87 -3.02 1.84
N GLY A 69 5.92 -3.93 0.88
CA GLY A 69 6.24 -5.34 1.11
C GLY A 69 5.15 -6.11 1.87
N CYS A 70 3.93 -5.58 1.97
CA CYS A 70 2.85 -6.24 2.70
C CYS A 70 2.58 -7.64 2.14
N LEU A 71 2.63 -7.79 0.81
CA LEU A 71 2.43 -9.05 0.10
C LEU A 71 3.44 -10.16 0.48
N ALA A 72 4.64 -9.79 0.95
CA ALA A 72 5.65 -10.78 1.33
C ALA A 72 5.24 -11.58 2.59
N CYS A 73 4.52 -10.93 3.51
CA CYS A 73 4.03 -11.57 4.74
C CYS A 73 2.54 -11.96 4.65
N HIS A 74 1.76 -11.17 3.91
CA HIS A 74 0.31 -11.25 3.83
C HIS A 74 -0.12 -11.43 2.35
N PRO A 75 -0.01 -12.64 1.79
CA PRO A 75 -0.50 -12.92 0.46
C PRO A 75 -2.04 -12.86 0.42
N MET A 76 -2.61 -12.76 -0.77
CA MET A 76 -4.07 -12.77 -0.92
C MET A 76 -4.67 -14.15 -0.71
N GLU A 77 -3.90 -15.22 -0.96
CA GLU A 77 -4.35 -16.61 -0.96
C GLU A 77 -3.40 -17.51 -0.16
N PRO A 78 -3.87 -18.66 0.37
CA PRO A 78 -3.05 -19.70 1.01
C PRO A 78 -2.08 -20.37 0.00
N PRO A 79 -1.13 -21.24 0.45
CA PRO A 79 -0.97 -21.84 1.78
C PRO A 79 0.20 -21.32 2.63
N HIS A 80 1.05 -20.44 2.10
CA HIS A 80 2.26 -19.99 2.77
C HIS A 80 2.20 -18.49 3.05
N ALA A 81 2.18 -18.11 4.33
CA ALA A 81 2.16 -16.72 4.74
C ALA A 81 2.82 -16.57 6.12
N ALA A 82 3.60 -15.50 6.30
CA ALA A 82 4.16 -15.15 7.60
C ALA A 82 3.12 -14.45 8.51
N GLY A 83 2.04 -13.95 7.93
CA GLY A 83 0.85 -13.43 8.62
C GLY A 83 -0.44 -13.90 7.94
N PRO A 84 -1.62 -13.48 8.41
CA PRO A 84 -2.90 -13.85 7.80
C PRO A 84 -3.01 -13.41 6.34
N VAL A 85 -3.69 -14.24 5.53
CA VAL A 85 -4.05 -13.89 4.16
C VAL A 85 -5.05 -12.74 4.13
N MET A 86 -4.95 -11.89 3.12
CA MET A 86 -5.80 -10.70 3.02
C MET A 86 -7.04 -10.86 2.14
N GLY A 87 -7.13 -11.92 1.33
CA GLY A 87 -8.37 -12.22 0.62
C GLY A 87 -9.53 -12.43 1.59
N GLY A 88 -10.66 -11.77 1.36
CA GLY A 88 -11.85 -11.72 2.21
C GLY A 88 -11.68 -10.93 3.50
N VAL A 89 -10.61 -10.14 3.68
CA VAL A 89 -10.38 -9.41 4.93
C VAL A 89 -11.47 -8.38 5.22
N THR A 90 -12.05 -7.77 4.18
CA THR A 90 -13.08 -6.75 4.33
C THR A 90 -14.42 -7.33 4.80
N GLU A 91 -14.60 -8.64 4.67
CA GLU A 91 -15.72 -9.39 5.25
C GLU A 91 -15.44 -9.81 6.71
N ARG A 92 -14.17 -9.99 7.08
CA ARG A 92 -13.76 -10.49 8.40
C ARG A 92 -13.43 -9.41 9.42
N ARG A 93 -13.07 -8.20 8.99
CA ARG A 93 -12.57 -7.12 9.85
C ARG A 93 -13.19 -5.80 9.45
N SER A 94 -13.32 -4.89 10.41
CA SER A 94 -13.70 -3.51 10.12
C SER A 94 -12.50 -2.71 9.62
N TYR A 95 -12.78 -1.60 8.93
CA TYR A 95 -11.75 -0.65 8.51
C TYR A 95 -10.95 -0.13 9.71
N GLU A 96 -11.60 0.17 10.83
CA GLU A 96 -10.99 0.71 12.04
C GLU A 96 -9.99 -0.28 12.65
N TRP A 97 -10.35 -1.57 12.68
CA TRP A 97 -9.43 -2.61 13.15
C TRP A 97 -8.23 -2.76 12.21
N PHE A 98 -8.47 -2.80 10.90
CA PHE A 98 -7.38 -2.86 9.90
C PHE A 98 -6.45 -1.64 10.02
N ARG A 99 -7.01 -0.44 10.09
CA ARG A 99 -6.27 0.81 10.25
C ARG A 99 -5.44 0.79 11.54
N ALA A 100 -6.03 0.38 12.66
CA ALA A 100 -5.31 0.28 13.92
C ALA A 100 -4.17 -0.76 13.86
N MET A 101 -4.41 -1.92 13.24
CA MET A 101 -3.40 -2.97 13.09
C MET A 101 -2.23 -2.55 12.20
N VAL A 102 -2.50 -1.92 11.06
CA VAL A 102 -1.44 -1.49 10.13
C VAL A 102 -0.61 -0.34 10.71
N MET A 103 -1.27 0.64 11.35
CA MET A 103 -0.58 1.83 11.86
C MET A 103 0.09 1.62 13.21
N ARG A 104 -0.48 0.77 14.08
CA ARG A 104 -0.04 0.59 15.47
C ARG A 104 -0.08 -0.89 15.88
N PRO A 105 0.63 -1.77 15.15
CA PRO A 105 0.59 -3.20 15.44
C PRO A 105 1.08 -3.49 16.87
N ASP A 106 2.11 -2.81 17.37
CA ASP A 106 2.63 -3.01 18.73
C ASP A 106 1.54 -2.83 19.81
N SER A 107 0.69 -1.81 19.66
CA SER A 107 -0.41 -1.55 20.59
C SER A 107 -1.52 -2.60 20.44
N MET A 108 -1.84 -2.98 19.21
CA MET A 108 -2.83 -4.02 18.92
C MET A 108 -2.40 -5.38 19.47
N LEU A 109 -1.14 -5.76 19.30
CA LEU A 109 -0.58 -7.01 19.81
C LEU A 109 -0.58 -7.09 21.36
N VAL A 110 -0.70 -5.97 22.06
CA VAL A 110 -0.83 -5.95 23.53
C VAL A 110 -2.29 -5.93 23.98
N HIS A 111 -3.13 -5.13 23.33
CA HIS A 111 -4.45 -4.78 23.85
C HIS A 111 -5.63 -5.39 23.09
N ASP A 112 -5.47 -5.75 21.82
CA ASP A 112 -6.55 -6.33 21.01
C ASP A 112 -6.52 -7.87 21.10
N PRO A 113 -7.62 -8.50 21.54
CA PRO A 113 -7.65 -9.95 21.73
C PRO A 113 -7.48 -10.73 20.42
N VAL A 114 -7.96 -10.19 19.30
CA VAL A 114 -7.85 -10.84 17.98
C VAL A 114 -6.41 -10.76 17.46
N ALA A 115 -5.75 -9.62 17.59
CA ALA A 115 -4.35 -9.47 17.22
C ALA A 115 -3.44 -10.41 18.04
N ARG A 116 -3.75 -10.60 19.33
CA ARG A 116 -3.04 -11.56 20.20
C ARG A 116 -3.24 -13.00 19.76
N GLU A 117 -4.46 -13.41 19.44
CA GLU A 117 -4.74 -14.75 18.91
C GLU A 117 -3.99 -14.99 17.59
N LEU A 118 -3.99 -14.00 16.70
CA LEU A 118 -3.20 -14.06 15.46
C LEU A 118 -1.71 -14.19 15.75
N LEU A 119 -1.18 -13.49 16.75
CA LEU A 119 0.23 -13.65 17.15
C LEU A 119 0.55 -15.06 17.63
N GLU A 120 -0.36 -15.73 18.36
CA GLU A 120 -0.18 -17.12 18.80
C GLU A 120 -0.15 -18.10 17.61
N ILE A 121 -0.95 -17.83 16.57
CA ILE A 121 -1.02 -18.64 15.35
C ILE A 121 0.23 -18.44 14.48
N TYR A 122 0.57 -17.19 14.16
CA TYR A 122 1.63 -16.86 13.20
C TYR A 122 3.01 -16.74 13.83
N ARG A 123 3.09 -16.54 15.16
CA ARG A 123 4.32 -16.49 15.98
C ARG A 123 5.36 -15.45 15.56
N LEU A 124 4.97 -14.53 14.68
CA LEU A 124 5.80 -13.43 14.22
C LEU A 124 5.03 -12.12 14.47
N PRO A 125 5.54 -11.22 15.32
CA PRO A 125 4.90 -9.92 15.51
C PRO A 125 5.03 -9.09 14.23
N MET A 126 3.92 -8.49 13.79
CA MET A 126 3.95 -7.52 12.70
C MET A 126 4.67 -6.25 13.17
N PRO A 127 5.79 -5.84 12.54
CA PRO A 127 6.48 -4.62 12.94
C PRO A 127 5.74 -3.39 12.41
N ALA A 128 5.89 -2.26 13.10
CA ALA A 128 5.40 -0.97 12.60
C ALA A 128 5.99 -0.66 11.21
N GLN A 129 5.13 -0.40 10.22
CA GLN A 129 5.52 -0.20 8.83
C GLN A 129 5.68 1.28 8.43
N GLY A 130 5.41 2.22 9.36
CA GLY A 130 5.49 3.66 9.08
C GLY A 130 4.51 4.13 8.01
N VAL A 131 3.33 3.52 7.94
CA VAL A 131 2.28 3.84 6.94
C VAL A 131 1.35 4.91 7.51
N ASP A 132 1.08 5.95 6.73
CA ASP A 132 0.15 7.02 7.07
C ASP A 132 -1.32 6.66 6.76
N GLU A 133 -2.23 7.54 7.19
CA GLU A 133 -3.67 7.30 7.08
C GLU A 133 -4.16 7.20 5.63
N LEU A 134 -3.65 8.03 4.72
CA LEU A 134 -4.09 8.02 3.32
C LEU A 134 -3.69 6.70 2.67
N ARG A 135 -2.46 6.24 2.90
CA ARG A 135 -1.98 4.96 2.39
C ARG A 135 -2.77 3.79 2.95
N VAL A 136 -3.11 3.81 4.24
CA VAL A 136 -3.99 2.80 4.84
C VAL A 136 -5.38 2.81 4.22
N ARG A 137 -5.96 3.99 4.03
CA ARG A 137 -7.27 4.15 3.38
C ARG A 137 -7.26 3.60 1.95
N ALA A 138 -6.20 3.89 1.20
CA ALA A 138 -6.02 3.37 -0.16
C ALA A 138 -5.85 1.84 -0.16
N MET A 139 -5.01 1.29 0.72
CA MET A 139 -4.86 -0.15 0.88
C MET A 139 -6.19 -0.83 1.24
N TRP A 140 -7.02 -0.20 2.07
CA TRP A 140 -8.36 -0.73 2.37
C TRP A 140 -9.24 -0.76 1.12
N GLU A 141 -9.20 0.28 0.28
CA GLU A 141 -9.95 0.29 -0.99
C GLU A 141 -9.48 -0.80 -1.95
N TYR A 142 -8.17 -1.05 -2.00
CA TYR A 142 -7.61 -2.19 -2.74
C TYR A 142 -8.16 -3.53 -2.26
N LEU A 143 -8.24 -3.72 -0.95
CA LEU A 143 -8.76 -4.96 -0.36
C LEU A 143 -10.25 -5.11 -0.63
N ARG A 144 -11.03 -4.01 -0.58
CA ARG A 144 -12.44 -4.00 -0.98
C ARG A 144 -12.61 -4.38 -2.45
N ASP A 145 -11.77 -3.82 -3.33
CA ASP A 145 -11.77 -4.15 -4.75
C ASP A 145 -11.48 -5.63 -4.99
N TYR A 146 -10.45 -6.15 -4.33
CA TYR A 146 -10.05 -7.55 -4.43
C TYR A 146 -11.19 -8.49 -3.98
N ASP A 147 -11.78 -8.21 -2.81
CA ASP A 147 -12.84 -9.02 -2.22
C ASP A 147 -14.14 -8.96 -3.05
N SER A 148 -14.46 -7.82 -3.67
CA SER A 148 -15.66 -7.67 -4.53
C SER A 148 -15.64 -8.51 -5.81
N ARG A 149 -14.45 -9.02 -6.20
CA ARG A 149 -14.22 -9.77 -7.45
C ARG A 149 -13.89 -11.25 -7.22
N ARG A 150 -13.89 -11.70 -5.95
CA ARG A 150 -13.58 -13.06 -5.55
C ARG A 150 -14.77 -13.99 -5.75
#